data_AF-A0A7Y2HQC3-F1
#
_entry.id   AF-A0A7Y2HQC3-F1
#
_cell.length_a   1.000
_cell.length_b   1.000
_cell.length_c   1.000
_cell.angle_alpha   90.00
_cell.angle_beta   90.00
_cell.angle_gamma   90.00
#
_symmetry.space_group_name_H-M   'P 1'
#
loop_
_entity.id
_entity.type
_entity.pdbx_description
1 polymer ?
#
loop_
_entity_poly.entity_id
_entity_poly.type
_entity_poly.pdbx_seq_one_letter_code
_entity_poly.pdbx_strand_id
1 'polypeptide(L)'
;MRPTTRPSLPRILGIAGLAICLVVAPSSAQTLPDPVLPQGAARLGGGAVFHDWRERFGVDGTREELGSDLTRPSAAELVPGLERLQAEFTAMLGSGLPLRLGPSTGLISYNDVRVPLALDVGILDRVTIGVTVPLVQSTLEADLRVAADDQADLGVNPGITARESVAAYLQSLSTRASEADAAAASVCGQSPGSAECSAATALLDDLTVVVGGLFSAYSASALFPASGTPAAEALLGRMAEIDTALQDQGLAAVGGTPPLAAAVAGRADLQALF
;
A
#
# COMPACT_ATOMS: atom_id res chain seq x y z
N MET A 1 30.66 8.16 23.07
CA MET A 1 31.68 7.12 22.80
C MET A 1 31.04 6.06 21.89
N ARG A 2 31.58 5.87 20.68
CA ARG A 2 31.24 4.73 19.80
C ARG A 2 31.71 3.42 20.46
N PRO A 3 31.12 2.29 20.07
CA PRO A 3 31.93 1.40 19.24
C PRO A 3 31.23 1.02 17.94
N THR A 4 31.97 1.25 16.85
CA THR A 4 31.76 0.75 15.49
C THR A 4 31.93 -0.76 15.44
N THR A 5 30.86 -1.50 15.16
CA THR A 5 30.93 -2.91 14.76
C THR A 5 31.21 -2.98 13.26
N ARG A 6 32.45 -3.35 12.92
CA ARG A 6 32.85 -3.74 11.57
C ARG A 6 32.31 -5.14 11.26
N PRO A 7 31.72 -5.40 10.08
CA PRO A 7 31.54 -6.77 9.62
C PRO A 7 32.90 -7.37 9.24
N SER A 8 33.22 -8.51 9.85
CA SER A 8 34.41 -9.33 9.59
C SER A 8 34.23 -10.12 8.29
N LEU A 9 35.11 -9.87 7.31
CA LEU A 9 35.27 -10.72 6.13
C LEU A 9 35.85 -12.09 6.52
N PRO A 10 35.30 -13.22 6.03
CA PRO A 10 35.97 -14.51 6.13
C PRO A 10 37.21 -14.51 5.24
N ARG A 11 38.35 -14.87 5.85
CA ARG A 11 39.61 -15.17 5.17
C ARG A 11 39.40 -16.43 4.32
N ILE A 12 39.41 -16.29 2.99
CA ILE A 12 39.64 -17.41 2.09
C ILE A 12 41.03 -17.24 1.47
N LEU A 13 41.83 -18.27 1.67
CA LEU A 13 43.19 -18.46 1.21
C LEU A 13 43.31 -18.34 -0.32
N GLY A 14 44.34 -17.60 -0.73
CA GLY A 14 45.26 -17.86 -1.82
C GLY A 14 44.77 -18.65 -3.04
N ILE A 15 44.44 -17.94 -4.12
CA ILE A 15 44.70 -18.42 -5.47
C ILE A 15 45.78 -17.51 -6.06
N ALA A 16 46.90 -18.14 -6.38
CA ALA A 16 48.08 -17.54 -6.96
C ALA A 16 47.75 -16.78 -8.26
N GLY A 17 48.46 -15.68 -8.48
CA GLY A 17 48.21 -14.74 -9.56
C GLY A 17 48.25 -15.37 -10.95
N LEU A 18 47.17 -15.19 -11.69
CA LEU A 18 47.19 -15.17 -13.15
C LEU A 18 47.33 -13.71 -13.58
N ALA A 19 48.56 -13.31 -13.92
CA ALA A 19 48.82 -12.02 -14.53
C ALA A 19 48.09 -11.96 -15.88
N ILE A 20 46.99 -11.22 -15.95
CA ILE A 20 46.34 -10.87 -17.21
C ILE A 20 47.21 -9.81 -17.87
N CYS A 21 48.09 -10.23 -18.78
CA CYS A 21 48.72 -9.32 -19.73
C CYS A 21 47.61 -8.73 -20.61
N LEU A 22 47.25 -7.46 -20.35
CA LEU A 22 46.51 -6.61 -21.28
C LEU A 22 47.40 -6.37 -22.50
N VAL A 23 47.39 -7.31 -23.44
CA VAL A 23 47.89 -7.07 -24.80
C VAL A 23 46.85 -6.18 -25.48
N VAL A 24 47.21 -4.91 -25.71
CA VAL A 24 46.47 -4.04 -26.63
C VAL A 24 46.59 -4.67 -28.00
N ALA A 25 45.57 -5.43 -28.41
CA ALA A 25 45.52 -5.98 -29.76
C ALA A 25 45.41 -4.83 -30.77
N PRO A 26 46.22 -4.81 -31.85
CA PRO A 26 46.00 -3.87 -32.92
C PRO A 26 44.59 -4.06 -33.47
N SER A 27 43.95 -2.95 -33.84
CA SER A 27 42.72 -2.86 -34.63
C SER A 27 42.91 -3.57 -35.98
N SER A 28 42.98 -4.89 -35.93
CA SER A 28 42.98 -5.81 -37.05
C SER A 28 41.54 -6.25 -37.20
N ALA A 29 41.08 -6.32 -38.45
CA ALA A 29 39.75 -6.77 -38.86
C ALA A 29 39.10 -7.71 -37.84
N GLN A 30 37.87 -7.40 -37.43
CA GLN A 30 37.04 -8.34 -36.67
C GLN A 30 36.96 -9.62 -37.49
N THR A 31 37.85 -10.54 -37.19
CA THR A 31 37.92 -11.82 -37.88
C THR A 31 36.70 -12.54 -37.34
N LEU A 32 35.76 -12.90 -38.23
CA LEU A 32 34.67 -13.77 -37.81
C LEU A 32 35.34 -14.96 -37.11
N PRO A 33 35.05 -15.21 -35.83
CA PRO A 33 35.67 -16.32 -35.13
C PRO A 33 35.34 -17.58 -35.91
N ASP A 34 36.37 -18.38 -36.22
CA ASP A 34 36.19 -19.63 -36.93
C ASP A 34 35.14 -20.46 -36.16
N PRO A 35 34.01 -20.84 -36.80
CA PRO A 35 32.97 -21.59 -36.12
C PRO A 35 33.46 -22.98 -35.69
N VAL A 36 34.58 -23.45 -36.24
CA VAL A 36 35.18 -24.74 -35.94
C VAL A 36 36.50 -24.53 -35.18
N LEU A 37 36.58 -25.15 -34.00
CA LEU A 37 37.82 -25.28 -33.25
C LEU A 37 38.62 -26.50 -33.73
N PRO A 38 39.96 -26.39 -33.80
CA PRO A 38 40.83 -27.55 -34.00
C PRO A 38 40.59 -28.64 -32.96
N GLN A 39 40.87 -29.90 -33.30
CA GLN A 39 40.76 -30.99 -32.35
C GLN A 39 41.58 -30.72 -31.08
N GLY A 40 40.94 -30.85 -29.91
CA GLY A 40 41.56 -30.62 -28.61
C GLY A 40 41.67 -29.15 -28.20
N ALA A 41 41.26 -28.21 -29.05
CA ALA A 41 41.15 -26.81 -28.67
C ALA A 41 39.84 -26.55 -27.93
N ALA A 42 39.90 -25.65 -26.93
CA ALA A 42 38.73 -25.18 -26.20
C ALA A 42 38.66 -23.65 -26.27
N ARG A 43 37.43 -23.12 -26.36
CA ARG A 43 37.14 -21.69 -26.33
C ARG A 43 36.17 -21.40 -25.20
N LEU A 44 36.53 -20.43 -24.36
CA LEU A 44 35.65 -19.85 -23.36
C LEU A 44 35.12 -18.53 -23.91
N GLY A 45 33.80 -18.41 -23.95
CA GLY A 45 33.08 -17.21 -24.36
C GLY A 45 32.27 -16.66 -23.20
N GLY A 46 32.18 -15.34 -23.10
CA GLY A 46 31.33 -14.66 -22.15
C GLY A 46 30.99 -13.26 -22.65
N GLY A 47 29.74 -12.84 -22.48
CA GLY A 47 29.30 -11.49 -22.78
C GLY A 47 28.12 -11.13 -21.88
N ALA A 48 28.13 -9.93 -21.30
CA ALA A 48 27.01 -9.45 -20.50
C ALA A 48 26.05 -8.66 -21.39
N VAL A 49 24.76 -8.97 -21.30
CA VAL A 49 23.68 -8.20 -21.91
C VAL A 49 22.89 -7.57 -20.77
N PHE A 50 22.70 -6.25 -20.86
CA PHE A 50 21.96 -5.45 -19.88
C PHE A 50 20.68 -4.95 -20.53
N HIS A 51 19.55 -5.18 -19.87
CA HIS A 51 18.26 -4.64 -20.25
C HIS A 51 17.71 -3.81 -19.10
N ASP A 52 17.44 -2.53 -19.33
CA ASP A 52 16.72 -1.63 -18.42
C ASP A 52 15.38 -1.28 -19.07
N TRP A 53 14.29 -1.55 -18.37
CA TRP A 53 12.94 -1.19 -18.78
C TRP A 53 12.32 -0.27 -17.75
N ARG A 54 11.86 0.89 -18.23
CA ARG A 54 11.08 1.88 -17.46
C ARG A 54 9.74 2.20 -18.09
N GLU A 55 9.53 1.71 -19.31
CA GLU A 55 8.35 1.94 -20.13
C GLU A 55 7.79 0.59 -20.61
N ARG A 56 6.47 0.53 -20.79
CA ARG A 56 5.76 -0.55 -21.48
C ARG A 56 4.92 0.02 -22.61
N PHE A 57 4.44 -0.84 -23.49
CA PHE A 57 3.41 -0.46 -24.45
C PHE A 57 2.04 -0.55 -23.78
N GLY A 58 1.28 0.54 -23.80
CA GLY A 58 -0.10 0.58 -23.35
C GLY A 58 -1.05 -0.10 -24.35
N VAL A 59 -2.32 -0.17 -23.99
CA VAL A 59 -3.39 -0.79 -24.81
C VAL A 59 -3.53 -0.16 -26.20
N ASP A 60 -3.19 1.12 -26.33
CA ASP A 60 -3.24 1.88 -27.59
C ASP A 60 -1.93 1.79 -28.41
N GLY A 61 -0.96 0.97 -27.95
CA GLY A 61 0.36 0.82 -28.58
C GLY A 61 1.30 2.01 -28.34
N THR A 62 0.90 2.98 -27.52
CA THR A 62 1.76 4.08 -27.06
C THR A 62 2.71 3.60 -25.96
N ARG A 63 3.87 4.26 -25.80
CA ARG A 63 4.76 3.98 -24.67
C ARG A 63 4.28 4.72 -23.43
N GLU A 64 4.22 4.02 -22.32
CA GLU A 64 3.87 4.58 -21.01
C GLU A 64 4.86 4.09 -19.94
N GLU A 65 5.07 4.88 -18.89
CA GLU A 65 5.93 4.47 -17.77
C GLU A 65 5.35 3.25 -17.05
N LEU A 66 6.21 2.33 -16.61
CA LEU A 66 5.76 1.11 -15.89
C LEU A 66 4.96 1.44 -14.62
N GLY A 67 5.21 2.58 -13.99
CA GLY A 67 4.51 3.06 -12.79
C GLY A 67 3.29 3.94 -13.06
N SER A 68 2.85 4.11 -14.31
CA SER A 68 1.72 4.99 -14.66
C SER A 68 0.44 4.61 -13.90
N ASP A 69 0.15 3.31 -13.75
CA ASP A 69 -1.02 2.80 -13.02
C ASP A 69 -1.07 3.21 -11.54
N LEU A 70 0.09 3.49 -10.96
CA LEU A 70 0.30 3.89 -9.58
C LEU A 70 0.38 5.40 -9.40
N THR A 71 0.33 6.16 -10.49
CA THR A 71 0.40 7.63 -10.47
C THR A 71 -0.99 8.19 -10.68
N ARG A 72 -1.65 8.59 -9.58
CA ARG A 72 -3.06 9.05 -9.60
C ARG A 72 -3.24 10.35 -8.83
N PRO A 73 -4.22 11.20 -9.21
CA PRO A 73 -4.58 12.40 -8.45
C PRO A 73 -5.04 12.11 -7.01
N SER A 74 -5.53 10.89 -6.76
CA SER A 74 -5.86 10.39 -5.42
C SER A 74 -5.30 8.98 -5.28
N ALA A 75 -4.53 8.75 -4.22
CA ALA A 75 -4.00 7.43 -3.89
C ALA A 75 -5.05 6.50 -3.26
N ALA A 76 -6.28 6.99 -3.06
CA ALA A 76 -7.36 6.27 -2.38
C ALA A 76 -7.61 4.87 -2.95
N GLU A 77 -7.64 4.76 -4.28
CA GLU A 77 -7.90 3.52 -5.01
C GLU A 77 -6.78 2.48 -4.88
N LEU A 78 -5.59 2.90 -4.44
CA LEU A 78 -4.44 2.03 -4.22
C LEU A 78 -4.44 1.41 -2.81
N VAL A 79 -5.28 1.92 -1.90
CA VAL A 79 -5.32 1.48 -0.50
C VAL A 79 -6.39 0.43 -0.29
N PRO A 80 -6.03 -0.80 0.12
CA PRO A 80 -7.01 -1.83 0.42
C PRO A 80 -8.03 -1.38 1.47
N GLY A 81 -9.30 -1.67 1.20
CA GLY A 81 -10.40 -1.42 2.13
C GLY A 81 -10.85 0.04 2.24
N LEU A 82 -10.24 0.97 1.50
CA LEU A 82 -10.68 2.37 1.51
C LEU A 82 -12.03 2.56 0.82
N GLU A 83 -12.32 1.77 -0.21
CA GLU A 83 -13.66 1.71 -0.82
C GLU A 83 -14.74 1.32 0.19
N ARG A 84 -14.41 0.38 1.10
CA ARG A 84 -15.29 -0.05 2.17
C ARG A 84 -15.45 1.07 3.19
N LEU A 85 -14.35 1.70 3.61
CA LEU A 85 -14.41 2.87 4.50
C LEU A 85 -15.30 3.98 3.93
N GLN A 86 -15.16 4.29 2.64
CA GLN A 86 -16.00 5.25 1.93
C GLN A 86 -17.48 4.87 1.97
N ALA A 87 -17.79 3.59 1.75
CA ALA A 87 -19.17 3.10 1.79
C ALA A 87 -19.78 3.26 3.19
N GLU A 88 -19.05 2.89 4.24
CA GLU A 88 -19.52 3.06 5.63
C GLU A 88 -19.73 4.54 5.98
N PHE A 89 -18.81 5.43 5.57
CA PHE A 89 -18.97 6.87 5.77
C PHE A 89 -20.18 7.42 5.04
N THR A 90 -20.40 6.99 3.79
CA THR A 90 -21.58 7.41 3.02
C THR A 90 -22.88 6.96 3.69
N ALA A 91 -22.90 5.73 4.21
CA ALA A 91 -24.05 5.20 4.93
C ALA A 91 -24.33 5.96 6.24
N MET A 92 -23.30 6.26 7.03
CA MET A 92 -23.46 6.96 8.32
C MET A 92 -23.79 8.45 8.17
N LEU A 93 -23.16 9.13 7.21
CA LEU A 93 -23.29 10.58 7.04
C LEU A 93 -24.44 10.97 6.11
N GLY A 94 -25.00 10.02 5.36
CA GLY A 94 -26.00 10.27 4.32
C GLY A 94 -25.50 11.14 3.15
N SER A 95 -24.22 11.53 3.16
CA SER A 95 -23.58 12.38 2.15
C SER A 95 -22.39 11.64 1.53
N GLY A 96 -22.22 11.79 0.22
CA GLY A 96 -21.12 11.17 -0.54
C GLY A 96 -19.81 11.93 -0.43
N LEU A 97 -19.45 12.44 0.76
CA LEU A 97 -18.20 13.15 0.98
C LEU A 97 -17.03 12.20 0.62
N PRO A 98 -16.24 12.49 -0.42
CA PRO A 98 -15.17 11.60 -0.82
C PRO A 98 -14.03 11.67 0.18
N LEU A 99 -13.58 10.52 0.66
CA LEU A 99 -12.39 10.35 1.48
C LEU A 99 -11.18 10.38 0.57
N ARG A 100 -10.36 11.42 0.72
CA ARG A 100 -9.22 11.65 -0.16
C ARG A 100 -7.92 11.26 0.54
N LEU A 101 -7.11 10.51 -0.18
CA LEU A 101 -5.69 10.38 0.08
C LEU A 101 -4.99 11.20 -1.00
N GLY A 102 -3.98 11.99 -0.63
CA GLY A 102 -3.32 12.90 -1.56
C GLY A 102 -2.71 12.20 -2.79
N PRO A 103 -2.17 12.95 -3.75
CA PRO A 103 -1.74 12.40 -5.03
C PRO A 103 -0.62 11.37 -4.85
N SER A 104 -0.66 10.34 -5.70
CA SER A 104 0.35 9.28 -5.76
C SER A 104 1.25 9.45 -6.98
N THR A 105 2.51 9.06 -6.81
CA THR A 105 3.47 8.88 -7.89
C THR A 105 4.15 7.53 -7.68
N GLY A 106 4.01 6.64 -8.64
CA GLY A 106 4.67 5.35 -8.63
C GLY A 106 5.80 5.31 -9.64
N LEU A 107 6.94 4.77 -9.22
CA LEU A 107 8.09 4.49 -10.07
C LEU A 107 8.36 2.99 -10.02
N ILE A 108 8.39 2.35 -11.19
CA ILE A 108 8.79 0.95 -11.34
C ILE A 108 9.94 0.89 -12.34
N SER A 109 11.04 0.25 -11.95
CA SER A 109 12.16 -0.06 -12.83
C SER A 109 12.46 -1.56 -12.81
N TYR A 110 12.71 -2.12 -13.98
CA TYR A 110 13.09 -3.52 -14.13
C TYR A 110 14.42 -3.62 -14.86
N ASN A 111 15.39 -4.27 -14.23
CA ASN A 111 16.73 -4.46 -14.78
C ASN A 111 17.05 -5.96 -14.86
N ASP A 112 17.47 -6.43 -16.03
CA ASP A 112 17.85 -7.82 -16.28
C ASP A 112 19.27 -7.88 -16.84
N VAL A 113 20.14 -8.62 -16.14
CA VAL A 113 21.52 -8.86 -16.54
C VAL A 113 21.67 -10.32 -16.90
N ARG A 114 22.02 -10.59 -18.16
CA ARG A 114 22.27 -11.94 -18.68
C ARG A 114 23.73 -12.08 -19.05
N VAL A 115 24.40 -13.07 -18.47
CA VAL A 115 25.78 -13.44 -18.81
C VAL A 115 25.78 -14.87 -19.33
N PRO A 116 25.56 -15.10 -20.65
CA PRO A 116 25.85 -16.38 -21.28
C PRO A 116 27.34 -16.72 -21.15
N LEU A 117 27.64 -17.79 -20.40
CA LEU A 117 28.96 -18.41 -20.35
C LEU A 117 28.98 -19.58 -21.32
N ALA A 118 29.80 -19.51 -22.36
CA ALA A 118 29.94 -20.55 -23.37
C ALA A 118 31.28 -21.29 -23.21
N LEU A 119 31.23 -22.61 -23.34
CA LEU A 119 32.40 -23.47 -23.47
C LEU A 119 32.25 -24.28 -24.76
N ASP A 120 33.11 -24.01 -25.73
CA ASP A 120 33.20 -24.76 -26.98
C ASP A 120 34.45 -25.64 -26.97
N VAL A 121 34.33 -26.89 -27.43
CA VAL A 121 35.44 -27.84 -27.54
C VAL A 121 35.45 -28.49 -28.92
N GLY A 122 36.58 -28.42 -29.61
CA GLY A 122 36.82 -29.11 -30.89
C GLY A 122 37.05 -30.61 -30.67
N ILE A 123 36.16 -31.45 -31.18
CA ILE A 123 36.26 -32.92 -31.08
C ILE A 123 37.01 -33.50 -32.28
N LEU A 124 36.78 -32.93 -33.47
CA LEU A 124 37.44 -33.27 -34.73
C LEU A 124 37.79 -31.97 -35.45
N ASP A 125 38.66 -32.03 -36.47
CA ASP A 125 39.08 -30.86 -37.29
C ASP A 125 37.94 -30.14 -38.02
N ARG A 126 36.70 -30.65 -37.91
CA ARG A 126 35.47 -30.07 -38.50
C ARG A 126 34.27 -30.06 -37.56
N VAL A 127 34.41 -30.45 -36.29
CA VAL A 127 33.29 -30.61 -35.35
C VAL A 127 33.64 -29.99 -34.00
N THR A 128 32.81 -29.04 -33.57
CA THR A 128 32.89 -28.38 -32.26
C THR A 128 31.58 -28.61 -31.50
N ILE A 129 31.68 -28.97 -30.22
CA ILE A 129 30.53 -29.05 -29.32
C ILE A 129 30.62 -27.89 -28.33
N GLY A 130 29.56 -27.11 -28.26
CA GLY A 130 29.42 -25.99 -27.33
C GLY A 130 28.35 -26.24 -26.28
N VAL A 131 28.59 -25.79 -25.05
CA VAL A 131 27.59 -25.67 -23.99
C VAL A 131 27.55 -24.23 -23.54
N THR A 132 26.35 -23.65 -23.47
CA THR A 132 26.14 -22.30 -22.96
C THR A 132 25.26 -22.33 -21.72
N VAL A 133 25.74 -21.74 -20.63
CA VAL A 133 24.99 -21.58 -19.37
C VAL A 133 24.71 -20.08 -19.16
N PRO A 134 23.45 -19.63 -19.24
CA PRO A 134 23.12 -18.25 -18.95
C PRO A 134 23.04 -18.03 -17.43
N LEU A 135 23.86 -17.12 -16.91
CA LEU A 135 23.64 -16.55 -15.58
C LEU A 135 22.69 -15.37 -15.73
N VAL A 136 21.55 -15.41 -15.05
CA VAL A 136 20.53 -14.36 -15.13
C VAL A 136 20.34 -13.76 -13.75
N GLN A 137 20.41 -12.44 -13.67
CA GLN A 137 20.06 -11.68 -12.48
C GLN A 137 19.05 -10.60 -12.86
N SER A 138 17.84 -10.72 -12.32
CA SER A 138 16.77 -9.77 -12.55
C SER A 138 16.49 -9.01 -11.25
N THR A 139 16.36 -7.69 -11.34
CA THR A 139 16.09 -6.78 -10.23
C THR A 139 14.85 -5.96 -10.58
N LEU A 140 13.88 -5.93 -9.68
CA LEU A 140 12.69 -5.09 -9.77
C LEU A 140 12.71 -4.11 -8.61
N GLU A 141 12.64 -2.81 -8.90
CA GLU A 141 12.48 -1.77 -7.89
C GLU A 141 11.12 -1.08 -8.09
N ALA A 142 10.37 -0.93 -7.01
CA ALA A 142 9.11 -0.20 -6.99
C ALA A 142 9.12 0.80 -5.83
N ASP A 143 8.88 2.08 -6.11
CA ASP A 143 8.70 3.14 -5.12
C ASP A 143 7.33 3.79 -5.34
N LEU A 144 6.48 3.75 -4.32
CA LEU A 144 5.21 4.48 -4.29
C LEU A 144 5.35 5.64 -3.31
N ARG A 145 5.07 6.85 -3.81
CA ARG A 145 5.05 8.06 -2.99
C ARG A 145 3.65 8.64 -3.01
N VAL A 146 3.13 8.89 -1.82
CA VAL A 146 1.88 9.63 -1.63
C VAL A 146 2.26 10.95 -0.99
N ALA A 147 1.88 12.05 -1.62
CA ALA A 147 2.07 13.38 -1.04
C ALA A 147 0.86 13.71 -0.16
N ALA A 148 1.11 14.32 1.00
CA ALA A 148 0.06 15.02 1.72
C ALA A 148 -0.19 16.35 0.99
N ASP A 149 -1.44 16.60 0.62
CA ASP A 149 -1.90 17.89 0.10
C ASP A 149 -2.97 18.48 1.01
N ASP A 150 -3.36 19.74 0.77
CA ASP A 150 -4.38 20.44 1.56
C ASP A 150 -5.80 19.84 1.38
N GLN A 151 -5.92 18.76 0.61
CA GLN A 151 -7.16 18.09 0.30
C GLN A 151 -7.18 16.64 0.81
N ALA A 152 -6.13 16.20 1.50
CA ALA A 152 -6.04 14.87 2.05
C ALA A 152 -6.77 14.81 3.40
N ASP A 153 -7.64 13.81 3.53
CA ASP A 153 -8.53 13.67 4.68
C ASP A 153 -8.08 12.59 5.66
N LEU A 154 -7.15 11.74 5.23
CA LEU A 154 -6.90 10.43 5.84
C LEU A 154 -5.54 10.36 6.54
N GLY A 155 -5.55 9.80 7.74
CA GLY A 155 -4.39 9.51 8.57
C GLY A 155 -4.34 8.06 9.02
N VAL A 156 -3.34 7.69 9.83
CA VAL A 156 -3.23 6.34 10.40
C VAL A 156 -4.42 6.06 11.31
N ASN A 157 -5.10 4.94 11.07
CA ASN A 157 -6.29 4.57 11.81
C ASN A 157 -6.01 4.44 13.33
N PRO A 158 -6.78 5.10 14.20
CA PRO A 158 -6.62 4.98 15.65
C PRO A 158 -6.96 3.57 16.17
N GLY A 159 -7.65 2.74 15.42
CA GLY A 159 -7.73 1.29 15.66
C GLY A 159 -6.37 0.58 15.62
N ILE A 160 -5.33 1.22 15.12
CA ILE A 160 -3.94 0.74 15.17
C ILE A 160 -3.15 1.44 16.28
N THR A 161 -3.23 2.78 16.35
CA THR A 161 -2.37 3.61 17.22
C THR A 161 -2.95 3.85 18.62
N ALA A 162 -4.26 3.73 18.80
CA ALA A 162 -5.00 4.03 20.02
C ALA A 162 -6.17 3.06 20.26
N ARG A 163 -5.91 1.74 20.16
CA ARG A 163 -6.92 0.68 20.26
C ARG A 163 -7.84 0.78 21.47
N GLU A 164 -7.28 1.09 22.63
CA GLU A 164 -8.04 1.14 23.88
C GLU A 164 -9.06 2.29 23.88
N SER A 165 -8.71 3.45 23.31
CA SER A 165 -9.65 4.56 23.22
C SER A 165 -10.75 4.29 22.20
N VAL A 166 -10.43 3.65 21.07
CA VAL A 166 -11.43 3.20 20.08
C VAL A 166 -12.39 2.18 20.70
N ALA A 167 -11.86 1.18 21.41
CA ALA A 167 -12.68 0.18 22.08
C ALA A 167 -13.59 0.80 23.15
N ALA A 168 -13.07 1.72 23.98
CA ALA A 168 -13.85 2.42 24.98
C ALA A 168 -14.96 3.28 24.36
N TYR A 169 -14.66 4.00 23.29
CA TYR A 169 -15.64 4.83 22.59
C TYR A 169 -16.76 3.99 21.96
N LEU A 170 -16.40 2.93 21.23
CA LEU A 170 -17.37 2.00 20.63
C LEU A 170 -18.22 1.31 21.70
N GLN A 171 -17.64 0.98 22.85
CA GLN A 171 -18.38 0.42 23.98
C GLN A 171 -19.41 1.43 24.52
N SER A 172 -19.02 2.69 24.76
CA SER A 172 -19.96 3.74 25.19
C SER A 172 -21.09 3.95 24.19
N LEU A 173 -20.78 3.98 22.90
CA LEU A 173 -21.76 4.12 21.82
C LEU A 173 -22.74 2.92 21.81
N SER A 174 -22.25 1.69 21.95
CA SER A 174 -23.09 0.49 22.03
C SER A 174 -24.00 0.47 23.26
N THR A 175 -23.52 0.98 24.40
CA THR A 175 -24.32 1.12 25.61
C THR A 175 -25.46 2.12 25.40
N ARG A 176 -25.21 3.25 24.73
CA ARG A 176 -26.29 4.21 24.38
C ARG A 176 -27.31 3.65 23.40
N ALA A 177 -26.87 2.87 22.41
CA ALA A 177 -27.78 2.19 21.51
C ALA A 177 -28.71 1.21 22.27
N SER A 178 -28.17 0.45 23.23
CA SER A 178 -28.96 -0.45 24.07
C SER A 178 -29.95 0.29 25.00
N GLU A 179 -29.56 1.45 25.52
CA GLU A 179 -30.46 2.30 26.32
C GLU A 179 -31.58 2.90 25.46
N ALA A 180 -31.25 3.34 24.24
CA ALA A 180 -32.22 3.84 23.27
C ALA A 180 -33.22 2.77 22.84
N ASP A 181 -32.77 1.52 22.65
CA ASP A 181 -33.65 0.37 22.36
C ASP A 181 -34.65 0.13 23.50
N ALA A 182 -34.18 0.09 24.74
CA ALA A 182 -35.04 -0.08 25.91
C ALA A 182 -36.04 1.08 26.06
N ALA A 183 -35.62 2.32 25.78
CA ALA A 183 -36.48 3.50 25.81
C ALA A 183 -37.55 3.43 24.71
N ALA A 184 -37.18 3.08 23.48
CA ALA A 184 -38.11 2.91 22.37
C ALA A 184 -39.14 1.81 22.67
N ALA A 185 -38.72 0.66 23.18
CA ALA A 185 -39.60 -0.43 23.57
C ALA A 185 -40.62 0.00 24.66
N SER A 186 -40.18 0.79 25.64
CA SER A 186 -41.04 1.34 26.69
C SER A 186 -42.09 2.31 26.15
N VAL A 187 -41.67 3.28 25.32
CA VAL A 187 -42.57 4.31 24.75
C VAL A 187 -43.57 3.66 23.80
N CYS A 188 -43.12 2.78 22.91
CA CYS A 188 -43.97 2.09 21.94
C CYS A 188 -44.89 1.06 22.59
N GLY A 189 -44.49 0.43 23.69
CA GLY A 189 -45.36 -0.46 24.46
C GLY A 189 -46.53 0.28 25.13
N GLN A 190 -46.34 1.54 25.51
CA GLN A 190 -47.38 2.37 26.10
C GLN A 190 -48.30 2.99 25.04
N SER A 191 -47.72 3.48 23.94
CA SER A 191 -48.44 4.21 22.90
C SER A 191 -47.94 3.84 21.48
N PRO A 192 -48.38 2.70 20.92
CA PRO A 192 -47.81 2.12 19.69
C PRO A 192 -47.97 2.95 18.40
N GLY A 193 -48.79 4.00 18.41
CA GLY A 193 -49.06 4.86 17.26
C GLY A 193 -48.80 6.34 17.51
N SER A 194 -48.11 6.67 18.61
CA SER A 194 -47.82 8.07 18.94
C SER A 194 -46.60 8.59 18.20
N ALA A 195 -46.48 9.92 18.11
CA ALA A 195 -45.34 10.56 17.49
C ALA A 195 -44.03 10.23 18.23
N GLU A 196 -44.10 10.08 19.55
CA GLU A 196 -42.97 9.73 20.42
C GLU A 196 -42.45 8.32 20.11
N CYS A 197 -43.33 7.34 19.90
CA CYS A 197 -42.92 6.00 19.48
C CYS A 197 -42.20 6.05 18.13
N SER A 198 -42.77 6.77 17.14
CA SER A 198 -42.13 6.89 15.81
C SER A 198 -40.77 7.59 15.85
N ALA A 199 -40.62 8.61 16.70
CA ALA A 199 -39.35 9.32 16.89
C ALA A 199 -38.31 8.41 17.57
N ALA A 200 -38.70 7.66 18.60
CA ALA A 200 -37.82 6.74 19.29
C ALA A 200 -37.33 5.59 18.39
N THR A 201 -38.22 5.03 17.56
CA THR A 201 -37.82 4.00 16.57
C THR A 201 -36.90 4.56 15.49
N ALA A 202 -37.17 5.78 15.00
CA ALA A 202 -36.30 6.41 14.00
C ALA A 202 -34.89 6.69 14.55
N LEU A 203 -34.79 7.13 15.81
CA LEU A 203 -33.50 7.31 16.48
C LEU A 203 -32.77 5.97 16.66
N LEU A 204 -33.48 4.90 17.04
CA LEU A 204 -32.89 3.57 17.20
C LEU A 204 -32.33 3.02 15.88
N ASP A 205 -33.10 3.16 14.79
CA ASP A 205 -32.66 2.77 13.45
C ASP A 205 -31.38 3.54 13.06
N ASP A 206 -31.36 4.84 13.31
CA ASP A 206 -30.23 5.70 12.99
C ASP A 206 -28.98 5.37 13.83
N LEU A 207 -29.16 5.17 15.15
CA LEU A 207 -28.09 4.70 16.03
C LEU A 207 -27.53 3.36 15.59
N THR A 208 -28.38 2.44 15.14
CA THR A 208 -27.94 1.12 14.65
C THR A 208 -27.05 1.25 13.41
N VAL A 209 -27.43 2.14 12.48
CA VAL A 209 -26.61 2.47 11.30
C VAL A 209 -25.28 3.08 11.71
N VAL A 210 -25.28 4.05 12.62
CA VAL A 210 -24.04 4.72 13.08
C VAL A 210 -23.12 3.78 13.85
N VAL A 211 -23.65 2.98 14.78
CA VAL A 211 -22.86 2.00 15.56
C VAL A 211 -22.22 0.97 14.64
N GLY A 212 -23.02 0.35 13.75
CA GLY A 212 -22.55 -0.65 12.81
C GLY A 212 -21.55 -0.09 11.81
N GLY A 213 -21.85 1.09 11.26
CA GLY A 213 -21.00 1.80 10.32
C GLY A 213 -19.66 2.19 10.94
N LEU A 214 -19.64 2.67 12.19
CA LEU A 214 -18.40 3.11 12.83
C LEU A 214 -17.51 1.93 13.19
N PHE A 215 -18.10 0.82 13.66
CA PHE A 215 -17.36 -0.43 13.91
C PHE A 215 -16.73 -0.97 12.62
N SER A 216 -17.50 -1.01 11.53
CA SER A 216 -17.01 -1.41 10.22
C SER A 216 -15.95 -0.44 9.70
N ALA A 217 -16.12 0.87 9.89
CA ALA A 217 -15.18 1.88 9.44
C ALA A 217 -13.80 1.73 10.11
N TYR A 218 -13.74 1.54 11.43
CA TYR A 218 -12.47 1.32 12.14
C TYR A 218 -11.75 0.02 11.73
N SER A 219 -12.46 -0.95 11.16
CA SER A 219 -11.88 -2.21 10.69
C SER A 219 -11.71 -2.29 9.16
N ALA A 220 -12.23 -1.32 8.42
CA ALA A 220 -12.25 -1.34 6.96
C ALA A 220 -10.86 -1.10 6.34
N SER A 221 -10.09 -0.17 6.89
CA SER A 221 -8.80 0.25 6.33
C SER A 221 -7.78 0.56 7.42
N ALA A 222 -6.50 0.53 7.07
CA ALA A 222 -5.41 1.02 7.93
C ALA A 222 -5.41 2.56 8.04
N LEU A 223 -6.23 3.24 7.23
CA LEU A 223 -6.43 4.68 7.25
C LEU A 223 -7.79 5.05 7.82
N PHE A 224 -7.89 6.25 8.40
CA PHE A 224 -9.11 6.81 8.98
C PHE A 224 -9.05 8.34 8.92
N PRO A 225 -10.18 9.07 8.94
CA PRO A 225 -10.15 10.53 8.93
C PRO A 225 -9.24 11.16 9.99
N ALA A 226 -8.43 12.10 9.54
CA ALA A 226 -7.50 12.85 10.36
C ALA A 226 -8.16 14.08 11.00
N SER A 227 -7.75 14.39 12.23
CA SER A 227 -8.23 15.56 12.94
C SER A 227 -8.00 16.85 12.14
N GLY A 228 -9.03 17.69 12.06
CA GLY A 228 -8.98 18.97 11.34
C GLY A 228 -9.21 18.88 9.83
N THR A 229 -9.62 17.71 9.31
CA THR A 229 -10.03 17.56 7.91
C THR A 229 -11.56 17.62 7.77
N PRO A 230 -12.08 17.98 6.58
CA PRO A 230 -13.52 17.95 6.30
C PRO A 230 -14.19 16.62 6.64
N ALA A 231 -13.53 15.49 6.39
CA ALA A 231 -14.06 14.17 6.73
C ALA A 231 -14.20 13.95 8.25
N ALA A 232 -13.23 14.43 9.04
CA ALA A 232 -13.34 14.39 10.49
C ALA A 232 -14.42 15.33 11.01
N GLU A 233 -14.53 16.55 10.46
CA GLU A 233 -15.58 17.50 10.83
C GLU A 233 -16.98 16.95 10.55
N ALA A 234 -17.17 16.28 9.41
CA ALA A 234 -18.44 15.64 9.06
C ALA A 234 -18.80 14.51 10.06
N LEU A 235 -17.83 13.67 10.44
CA LEU A 235 -18.05 12.64 11.45
C LEU A 235 -18.38 13.25 12.82
N LEU A 236 -17.65 14.27 13.25
CA LEU A 236 -17.88 14.96 14.52
C LEU A 236 -19.26 15.63 14.55
N GLY A 237 -19.64 16.29 13.45
CA GLY A 237 -20.97 16.89 13.29
C GLY A 237 -22.06 15.84 13.39
N ARG A 238 -21.89 14.70 12.71
CA ARG A 238 -22.82 13.59 12.77
C ARG A 238 -23.00 13.02 14.17
N MET A 239 -21.89 12.86 14.92
CA MET A 239 -21.97 12.39 16.31
C MET A 239 -22.65 13.42 17.21
N ALA A 240 -22.48 14.71 16.97
CA ALA A 240 -23.18 15.76 17.71
C ALA A 240 -24.70 15.77 17.44
N GLU A 241 -25.13 15.47 16.21
CA GLU A 241 -26.54 15.28 15.87
C GLU A 241 -27.15 14.10 16.64
N ILE A 242 -26.43 12.97 16.71
CA ILE A 242 -26.83 11.79 17.49
C ILE A 242 -26.94 12.12 18.98
N ASP A 243 -25.94 12.83 19.54
CA ASP A 243 -25.99 13.24 20.95
C ASP A 243 -27.17 14.16 21.25
N THR A 244 -27.50 15.07 20.33
CA THR A 244 -28.69 15.94 20.45
C THR A 244 -29.98 15.12 20.41
N ALA A 245 -30.09 14.18 19.47
CA ALA A 245 -31.27 13.34 19.34
C ALA A 245 -31.48 12.40 20.55
N LEU A 246 -30.39 11.88 21.14
CA LEU A 246 -30.44 11.15 22.40
C LEU A 246 -30.98 12.03 23.54
N GLN A 247 -30.47 13.26 23.66
CA GLN A 247 -30.89 14.20 24.70
C GLN A 247 -32.36 14.61 24.56
N ASP A 248 -32.85 14.78 23.33
CA ASP A 248 -34.27 15.08 23.05
C ASP A 248 -35.20 13.94 23.50
N GLN A 249 -34.70 12.70 23.56
CA GLN A 249 -35.41 11.55 24.12
C GLN A 249 -35.18 11.37 25.64
N GLY A 250 -34.52 12.31 26.30
CA GLY A 250 -34.19 12.25 27.73
C GLY A 250 -33.09 11.24 28.07
N LEU A 251 -32.33 10.76 27.08
CA LEU A 251 -31.20 9.87 27.25
C LEU A 251 -29.91 10.67 27.44
N ALA A 252 -28.91 10.03 28.05
CA ALA A 252 -27.59 10.63 28.14
C ALA A 252 -26.88 10.55 26.78
N ALA A 253 -26.14 11.61 26.43
CA ALA A 253 -25.23 11.61 25.29
C ALA A 253 -24.20 10.47 25.38
N VAL A 254 -23.64 10.07 24.25
CA VAL A 254 -22.51 9.13 24.18
C VAL A 254 -21.33 9.69 24.96
N GLY A 255 -21.04 10.97 24.71
CA GLY A 255 -19.96 11.70 25.36
C GLY A 255 -18.57 11.33 24.83
N GLY A 256 -17.64 12.28 24.95
CA GLY A 256 -16.32 12.18 24.33
C GLY A 256 -16.37 12.38 22.81
N THR A 257 -15.20 12.38 22.17
CA THR A 257 -15.09 12.47 20.72
C THR A 257 -14.70 11.11 20.14
N PRO A 258 -15.24 10.72 18.97
CA PRO A 258 -14.75 9.53 18.27
C PRO A 258 -13.25 9.70 18.05
N PRO A 259 -12.41 8.69 18.39
CA PRO A 259 -11.00 8.77 18.10
C PRO A 259 -10.77 8.94 16.59
N LEU A 260 -10.01 9.98 16.24
CA LEU A 260 -9.61 10.30 14.87
C LEU A 260 -8.12 10.00 14.69
N ALA A 261 -7.68 9.94 13.43
CA ALA A 261 -6.24 9.94 13.17
C ALA A 261 -5.63 11.28 13.61
N ALA A 262 -4.43 11.25 14.19
CA ALA A 262 -3.82 12.44 14.79
C ALA A 262 -3.46 13.52 13.76
N ALA A 263 -3.07 13.10 12.55
CA ALA A 263 -2.72 13.96 11.42
C ALA A 263 -2.91 13.18 10.12
N VAL A 264 -2.94 13.89 8.99
CA VAL A 264 -2.92 13.31 7.65
C VAL A 264 -1.68 12.43 7.48
N ALA A 265 -1.84 11.26 6.87
CA ALA A 265 -0.77 10.27 6.73
C ALA A 265 0.34 10.81 5.81
N GLY A 266 1.56 10.82 6.31
CA GLY A 266 2.75 11.11 5.53
C GLY A 266 3.37 9.84 4.93
N ARG A 267 4.46 10.04 4.17
CA ARG A 267 5.24 8.93 3.57
C ARG A 267 5.68 7.90 4.61
N ALA A 268 6.21 8.36 5.75
CA ALA A 268 6.74 7.47 6.79
C ALA A 268 5.63 6.60 7.42
N ASP A 269 4.43 7.17 7.59
CA ASP A 269 3.28 6.46 8.13
C ASP A 269 2.83 5.36 7.17
N LEU A 270 2.70 5.68 5.88
CA LEU A 270 2.30 4.71 4.87
C LEU A 270 3.33 3.58 4.69
N GLN A 271 4.63 3.89 4.79
CA GLN A 271 5.70 2.89 4.78
C GLN A 271 5.72 1.99 6.01
N ALA A 272 5.15 2.42 7.14
CA ALA A 272 5.03 1.59 8.33
C ALA A 272 3.82 0.65 8.27
N LEU A 273 2.84 0.94 7.40
CA LEU A 273 1.61 0.17 7.23
C LEU A 273 1.70 -0.93 6.16
N PHE A 274 2.63 -0.79 5.20
CA PHE A 274 2.83 -1.69 4.05
C PHE A 274 4.29 -2.10 3.92
#